data_AF-A0A7U9H8W8-F1
#
_entry.id   AF-A0A7U9H8W8-F1
#
_cell.length_a   1.000
_cell.length_b   1.000
_cell.length_c   1.000
_cell.angle_alpha   90.00
_cell.angle_beta   90.00
_cell.angle_gamma   90.00
#
_symmetry.space_group_name_H-M   'P 1'
#
loop_
_entity.id
_entity.type
_entity.pdbx_description
1 polymer ?
#
loop_
_entity_poly.entity_id
_entity_poly.type
_entity_poly.pdbx_seq_one_letter_code
_entity_poly.pdbx_strand_id
1 'polypeptide(L)'
;MPGPVLDALSRAHVTNYSIFLRDHTLFAYFEYTGDDYEADMAAIAADPETQQWWTLTDPCQQPLDSAQPGERWVTGAELFHLD
;
A
#
# COMPACT_ATOMS: atom_id res chain seq x y z
N MET A 1 -10.88 -7.76 2.41
CA MET A 1 -9.50 -7.79 2.94
C MET A 1 -9.46 -8.73 4.14
N PRO A 2 -8.50 -9.64 4.26
CA PRO A 2 -8.36 -10.49 5.45
C PRO A 2 -8.13 -9.64 6.71
N GLY A 3 -8.71 -10.06 7.85
CA GLY A 3 -8.53 -9.40 9.14
C GLY A 3 -7.05 -9.20 9.54
N PRO A 4 -6.19 -10.24 9.46
CA PRO A 4 -4.78 -10.11 9.81
C PRO A 4 -4.02 -9.07 8.99
N VAL A 5 -4.39 -8.87 7.71
CA VAL A 5 -3.80 -7.84 6.85
C VAL A 5 -4.21 -6.44 7.32
N LEU A 6 -5.48 -6.26 7.73
CA LEU A 6 -5.94 -5.00 8.33
C LEU A 6 -5.19 -4.70 9.64
N ASP A 7 -4.94 -5.73 10.45
CA ASP A 7 -4.21 -5.59 11.70
C ASP A 7 -2.74 -5.23 11.45
N ALA A 8 -2.10 -5.83 10.43
CA ALA A 8 -0.73 -5.50 10.04
C ALA A 8 -0.60 -4.03 9.61
N LEU A 9 -1.51 -3.55 8.76
CA LEU A 9 -1.57 -2.14 8.34
C LEU A 9 -1.79 -1.21 9.54
N SER A 10 -2.72 -1.57 10.45
CA SER A 10 -3.01 -0.76 11.64
C SER A 10 -1.82 -0.69 12.61
N ARG A 11 -1.08 -1.79 12.81
CA ARG A 11 0.14 -1.82 13.63
C ARG A 11 1.27 -0.98 13.04
N ALA A 12 1.30 -0.84 11.71
CA ALA A 12 2.24 -0.04 10.95
C ALA A 12 1.73 1.41 10.73
N HIS A 13 0.83 1.88 11.58
CA HIS A 13 0.35 3.26 11.63
C HIS A 13 -0.28 3.76 10.30
N VAL A 14 -0.80 2.86 9.48
CA VAL A 14 -1.56 3.19 8.28
C VAL A 14 -3.02 3.42 8.66
N THR A 15 -3.53 4.62 8.40
CA THR A 15 -4.89 5.05 8.73
C THR A 15 -5.57 5.67 7.51
N ASN A 16 -6.90 5.85 7.58
CA ASN A 16 -7.70 6.43 6.49
C ASN A 16 -7.43 5.83 5.09
N TYR A 17 -7.12 4.52 5.04
CA TYR A 17 -6.66 3.86 3.82
C TYR A 17 -7.82 3.52 2.88
N SER A 18 -7.81 4.09 1.69
CA SER A 18 -8.71 3.79 0.58
C SER A 18 -7.92 3.41 -0.68
N ILE A 19 -8.46 2.44 -1.44
CA ILE A 19 -8.02 2.14 -2.80
C ILE A 19 -9.18 2.42 -3.75
N PHE A 20 -8.96 3.30 -4.72
CA PHE A 20 -9.92 3.67 -5.75
C PHE A 20 -9.56 2.99 -7.07
N LEU A 21 -10.57 2.70 -7.89
CA LEU A 21 -10.40 2.23 -9.25
C LEU A 21 -11.02 3.24 -10.21
N ARG A 22 -10.25 3.67 -11.20
CA ARG A 22 -10.74 4.42 -12.35
C ARG A 22 -10.21 3.77 -13.62
N ASP A 23 -11.14 3.32 -14.47
CA ASP A 23 -10.82 2.56 -15.70
C ASP A 23 -9.98 1.32 -15.37
N HIS A 24 -8.67 1.37 -15.59
CA HIS A 24 -7.72 0.28 -15.27
C HIS A 24 -6.65 0.69 -14.25
N THR A 25 -6.81 1.85 -13.62
CA THR A 25 -5.81 2.41 -12.71
C THR A 25 -6.31 2.39 -11.28
N LEU A 26 -5.49 1.80 -10.41
CA LEU A 26 -5.71 1.83 -8.96
C LEU A 26 -5.00 3.03 -8.35
N PHE A 27 -5.68 3.73 -7.44
CA PHE A 27 -5.12 4.83 -6.66
C PHE A 27 -5.25 4.48 -5.18
N ALA A 28 -4.14 4.44 -4.47
CA ALA A 28 -4.12 4.26 -3.02
C ALA A 28 -3.95 5.63 -2.34
N TYR A 29 -4.73 5.88 -1.30
CA TYR A 29 -4.56 7.01 -0.38
C TYR A 29 -4.62 6.47 1.04
N PHE A 30 -3.66 6.85 1.87
CA PHE A 30 -3.70 6.60 3.30
C PHE A 30 -2.96 7.73 4.04
N GLU A 31 -3.28 7.89 5.32
CA GLU A 31 -2.56 8.75 6.24
C GLU A 31 -1.65 7.90 7.10
N TYR A 32 -0.37 8.25 7.14
CA TYR A 32 0.61 7.58 7.99
C TYR A 32 0.89 8.41 9.23
N THR A 33 0.75 7.81 10.41
CA THR A 33 0.89 8.50 11.71
C THR A 33 2.04 7.97 12.56
N GLY A 34 2.93 7.17 11.99
CA GLY A 34 4.09 6.63 12.70
C GLY A 34 5.34 7.49 12.56
N ASP A 35 6.44 7.05 13.16
CA ASP A 35 7.70 7.79 13.22
C ASP A 35 8.79 7.23 12.27
N ASP A 36 8.66 5.98 11.80
CA ASP A 36 9.62 5.32 10.89
C ASP A 36 8.90 4.55 9.76
N TYR A 37 8.60 5.27 8.68
CA TYR A 37 7.82 4.74 7.55
C TYR A 37 8.49 3.54 6.89
N GLU A 38 9.83 3.56 6.74
CA GLU A 38 10.55 2.48 6.09
C GLU A 38 10.50 1.20 6.93
N ALA A 39 10.70 1.31 8.25
CA ALA A 39 10.60 0.16 9.15
C ALA A 39 9.17 -0.42 9.19
N ASP A 40 8.15 0.43 9.23
CA ASP A 40 6.76 0.00 9.28
C ASP A 40 6.30 -0.68 7.98
N MET A 41 6.68 -0.13 6.81
CA MET A 41 6.40 -0.78 5.53
C MET A 41 7.18 -2.10 5.36
N ALA A 42 8.41 -2.17 5.88
CA ALA A 42 9.17 -3.41 5.90
C ALA A 42 8.53 -4.47 6.80
N ALA A 43 7.94 -4.07 7.94
CA ALA A 43 7.20 -4.96 8.82
C ALA A 43 5.94 -5.53 8.15
N ILE A 44 5.18 -4.71 7.40
CA ILE A 44 4.07 -5.18 6.57
C ILE A 44 4.57 -6.17 5.51
N ALA A 45 5.66 -5.86 4.82
CA ALA A 45 6.20 -6.73 3.77
C ALA A 45 6.72 -8.07 4.29
N ALA A 46 7.16 -8.11 5.55
CA ALA A 46 7.61 -9.34 6.22
C ALA A 46 6.45 -10.14 6.87
N ASP A 47 5.24 -9.58 6.97
CA ASP A 47 4.09 -10.24 7.57
C ASP A 47 3.58 -11.40 6.68
N PRO A 48 3.49 -12.63 7.22
CA PRO A 48 3.19 -13.81 6.41
C PRO A 48 1.76 -13.81 5.84
N GLU A 49 0.80 -13.25 6.56
CA GLU A 49 -0.59 -13.13 6.11
C GLU A 49 -0.70 -12.11 4.97
N THR A 50 0.06 -11.03 5.07
CA THR A 50 0.20 -10.03 4.00
C THR A 50 0.84 -10.63 2.76
N GLN A 51 1.92 -11.39 2.91
CA GLN A 51 2.54 -12.09 1.78
C GLN A 51 1.56 -13.08 1.11
N GLN A 52 0.83 -13.86 1.91
CA GLN A 52 -0.18 -14.78 1.38
C GLN A 52 -1.27 -14.01 0.62
N TRP A 53 -1.73 -12.89 1.15
CA TRP A 53 -2.70 -12.04 0.49
C TRP A 53 -2.18 -11.48 -0.84
N TRP A 54 -0.92 -11.03 -0.89
CA TRP A 54 -0.29 -10.56 -2.11
C TRP A 54 -0.16 -11.64 -3.19
N THR A 55 -0.01 -12.92 -2.83
CA THR A 55 -0.05 -13.99 -3.85
C THR A 55 -1.37 -14.05 -4.62
N LEU A 56 -2.46 -13.56 -4.03
CA LEU A 56 -3.79 -13.51 -4.65
C LEU A 56 -4.04 -12.20 -5.39
N THR A 57 -3.50 -11.08 -4.88
CA THR A 57 -3.79 -9.76 -5.44
C THR A 57 -2.78 -9.26 -6.47
N ASP A 58 -1.51 -9.60 -6.31
CA ASP A 58 -0.44 -9.15 -7.22
C ASP A 58 -0.66 -9.59 -8.67
N PRO A 59 -1.16 -10.82 -8.96
CA PRO A 59 -1.46 -11.23 -10.33
C PRO A 59 -2.59 -10.42 -10.98
N CYS A 60 -3.42 -9.75 -10.20
CA CYS A 60 -4.50 -8.90 -10.71
C CYS A 60 -4.05 -7.46 -11.01
N GLN A 61 -2.79 -7.12 -10.72
CA GLN A 61 -2.25 -5.77 -10.82
C GLN A 61 -1.10 -5.74 -11.83
N GLN A 62 -1.01 -4.62 -12.55
CA GLN A 62 0.11 -4.33 -13.42
C GLN A 62 0.77 -3.03 -12.92
N PRO A 63 2.08 -3.03 -12.63
CA PRO A 63 2.80 -1.79 -12.31
C PRO A 63 2.70 -0.78 -13.45
N LEU A 64 2.76 0.51 -13.13
CA LEU A 64 2.86 1.54 -14.16
C LEU A 64 4.17 1.39 -14.94
N ASP A 65 4.20 1.81 -16.20
CA ASP A 65 5.40 1.75 -17.05
C ASP A 65 6.59 2.53 -16.47
N SER A 66 6.33 3.49 -15.58
CA SER A 66 7.33 4.27 -14.87
C SER A 66 7.90 3.61 -13.61
N ALA A 67 7.42 2.41 -13.24
CA ALA A 67 7.85 1.71 -12.04
C ALA A 67 9.33 1.31 -12.13
N GLN A 68 10.06 1.48 -11.03
CA GLN A 68 11.42 0.97 -10.88
C GLN A 68 11.44 -0.56 -10.79
N PRO A 69 12.59 -1.22 -11.06
CA PRO A 69 12.70 -2.66 -10.89
C PRO A 69 12.30 -3.11 -9.48
N GLY A 70 11.26 -3.94 -9.39
CA GLY A 70 10.72 -4.45 -8.12
C GLY A 70 9.63 -3.57 -7.49
N GLU A 71 9.36 -2.38 -8.02
CA GLU A 71 8.29 -1.51 -7.56
C GLU A 71 6.93 -2.00 -8.08
N ARG A 72 5.95 -2.12 -7.18
CA ARG A 72 4.58 -2.57 -7.49
C ARG A 72 3.60 -1.41 -7.55
N TRP A 73 3.62 -0.59 -6.50
CA TRP A 73 2.86 0.65 -6.39
C TRP A 73 3.83 1.82 -6.57
N VAL A 74 3.50 2.73 -7.49
CA VAL A 74 4.32 3.92 -7.76
C VAL A 74 3.77 5.10 -6.99
N THR A 75 4.59 5.69 -6.11
CA THR A 75 4.19 6.80 -5.26
C THR A 75 4.04 8.10 -6.06
N GLY A 76 2.90 8.78 -5.88
CA GLY A 76 2.68 10.13 -6.43
C GLY A 76 3.27 11.21 -5.53
N ALA A 77 3.65 12.35 -6.11
CA ALA A 77 4.01 13.53 -5.35
C ALA A 77 2.75 14.32 -4.96
N GLU A 78 2.57 14.60 -3.68
CA GLU A 78 1.55 15.54 -3.21
C GLU A 78 1.96 16.96 -3.62
N LEU A 79 1.17 17.60 -4.48
CA LEU A 79 1.45 18.96 -4.98
C LEU A 79 0.62 20.04 -4.26
N PHE A 80 -0.47 19.65 -3.62
CA PHE A 80 -1.40 20.54 -2.95
C PHE A 80 -2.21 19.78 -1.90
N HIS A 81 -2.43 20.44 -0.76
CA HIS A 81 -3.33 19.99 0.30
C HIS A 81 -4.03 21.20 0.92
N LEU A 82 -5.26 21.01 1.37
CA LEU A 82 -6.04 21.97 2.13
C LEU A 82 -6.77 21.21 3.25
N ASP A 83 -6.57 21.65 4.48
CA ASP A 83 -7.20 21.10 5.68
C ASP A 83 -8.72 21.32 5.73
#